data_AF-A0A9D7M2A0-F1
#
_entry.id   AF-A0A9D7M2A0-F1
#
_cell.length_a   1.000
_cell.length_b   1.000
_cell.length_c   1.000
_cell.angle_alpha   90.00
_cell.angle_beta   90.00
_cell.angle_gamma   90.00
#
_symmetry.space_group_name_H-M   'P 1'
#
loop_
_entity.id
_entity.type
_entity.pdbx_description
1 polymer ?
#
loop_
_entity_poly.entity_id
_entity_poly.type
_entity_poly.pdbx_seq_one_letter_code
_entity_poly.pdbx_strand_id
1 'polypeptide(L)' 'MGNKGIANPLNNPSPRMETAASWTDDIGNLWLFGGIWYGVSRLNDLWKYNIATNQWTWMKGDSTINANGQYGMLE' A
#
# COMPACT_ATOMS: atom_id res chain seq x y z
N MET A 1 -8.77 -7.08 6.32
CA MET A 1 -7.51 -6.32 6.32
C MET A 1 -7.23 -5.84 7.73
N GLY A 2 -5.97 -5.78 8.13
CA GLY A 2 -5.56 -5.32 9.44
C GLY A 2 -5.52 -3.79 9.55
N ASN A 3 -5.17 -3.32 10.73
CA ASN A 3 -5.22 -1.91 11.07
C ASN A 3 -4.10 -1.12 10.35
N LYS A 4 -4.44 0.07 9.83
CA LYS A 4 -3.45 1.02 9.28
C LYS A 4 -2.33 1.27 10.31
N GLY A 5 -1.09 1.28 9.83
CA GLY A 5 0.12 1.49 10.62
C GLY A 5 0.59 0.29 11.44
N ILE A 6 -0.15 -0.82 11.49
CA ILE A 6 0.20 -2.00 12.30
C ILE A 6 0.63 -3.15 11.38
N ALA A 7 1.85 -3.65 11.56
CA ALA A 7 2.34 -4.82 10.86
C ALA A 7 1.56 -6.07 11.31
N ASN A 8 1.20 -6.94 10.37
CA ASN A 8 0.51 -8.20 10.67
C ASN A 8 0.85 -9.24 9.58
N PRO A 9 1.11 -10.51 9.91
CA PRO A 9 1.34 -11.56 8.91
C PRO A 9 0.18 -11.73 7.90
N LEU A 10 -1.04 -11.35 8.30
CA LEU A 10 -2.24 -11.39 7.46
C LEU A 10 -2.53 -10.06 6.75
N ASN A 11 -1.72 -9.03 6.99
CA ASN A 11 -1.74 -7.83 6.17
C ASN A 11 -1.04 -8.15 4.87
N ASN A 12 -1.79 -8.13 3.77
CA ASN A 12 -1.23 -8.29 2.43
C ASN A 12 -1.92 -7.29 1.51
N PRO A 13 -1.18 -6.63 0.60
CA PRO A 13 -1.79 -5.86 -0.46
C PRO A 13 -2.67 -6.76 -1.31
N SER A 14 -3.80 -6.23 -1.77
CA SER A 14 -4.64 -6.91 -2.76
C SER A 14 -3.82 -7.19 -4.04
N PRO A 15 -4.09 -8.30 -4.77
CA PRO A 15 -3.61 -8.49 -6.13
C PRO A 15 -3.68 -7.20 -6.97
N ARG A 16 -2.58 -6.86 -7.63
CA ARG A 16 -2.47 -5.61 -8.38
C ARG A 16 -1.45 -5.77 -9.48
N MET A 17 -1.71 -5.11 -10.60
CA MET A 17 -0.75 -4.93 -11.69
C MET A 17 -0.45 -3.45 -11.89
N GLU A 18 0.60 -3.15 -12.66
CA GLU A 18 0.95 -1.77 -13.05
C GLU A 18 1.00 -0.81 -11.85
N THR A 19 1.72 -1.22 -10.80
CA THR A 19 1.90 -0.38 -9.60
C THR A 19 2.47 0.97 -9.98
N ALA A 20 1.85 2.04 -9.46
CA ALA A 20 2.17 3.41 -9.86
C ALA A 20 3.59 3.81 -9.43
N ALA A 21 4.03 3.33 -8.27
CA ALA A 21 5.41 3.51 -7.82
C ALA A 21 5.84 2.36 -6.90
N SER A 22 7.13 2.05 -6.95
CA SER A 22 7.82 1.20 -5.98
C SER A 22 9.23 1.75 -5.71
N TRP A 23 9.69 1.64 -4.47
CA TRP A 23 11.03 2.10 -4.06
C TRP A 23 11.51 1.37 -2.81
N THR A 24 12.77 1.55 -2.48
CA THR A 24 13.39 1.14 -1.21
C THR A 24 13.67 2.37 -0.34
N ASP A 25 13.49 2.27 0.97
CA ASP A 25 14.03 3.27 1.89
C ASP A 25 15.47 2.96 2.32
N ASP A 26 16.10 3.90 3.05
CA ASP A 26 17.50 3.82 3.49
C ASP A 26 17.78 2.67 4.46
N ILE A 27 16.74 2.04 4.99
CA ILE A 27 16.83 0.92 5.95
C ILE A 27 16.41 -0.40 5.25
N GLY A 28 16.14 -0.37 3.94
CA GLY A 28 15.90 -1.54 3.11
C GLY A 28 14.45 -2.06 3.15
N ASN A 29 13.46 -1.27 3.61
CA ASN A 29 12.06 -1.67 3.42
C ASN A 29 11.64 -1.42 1.97
N LEU A 30 10.79 -2.30 1.43
CA LEU A 30 10.18 -2.12 0.12
C LEU A 30 8.88 -1.34 0.28
N TRP A 31 8.65 -0.38 -0.61
CA TRP A 31 7.46 0.43 -0.65
C TRP A 31 6.70 0.21 -1.96
N LEU A 32 5.37 0.21 -1.84
CA LEU A 32 4.45 -0.09 -2.93
C LEU A 32 3.27 0.87 -2.88
N PHE A 33 3.05 1.62 -3.95
CA PHE A 33 1.94 2.56 -4.05
C PHE A 33 1.02 2.25 -5.24
N GLY A 34 -0.27 2.19 -4.94
CA GLY A 34 -1.34 2.08 -5.92
C GLY A 34 -1.30 0.79 -6.74
N GLY A 35 -1.63 0.91 -8.03
CA GLY A 35 -1.79 -0.19 -8.97
C GLY A 35 -3.22 -0.32 -9.48
N ILE A 36 -3.45 -1.33 -10.30
CA ILE A 36 -4.74 -1.62 -10.92
C ILE A 36 -5.20 -3.02 -10.52
N TRP A 37 -6.39 -3.10 -9.95
CA TRP A 37 -7.13 -4.35 -9.74
C TRP A 37 -7.96 -4.67 -10.99
N TYR A 38 -7.73 -5.87 -11.55
CA TYR A 38 -8.55 -6.45 -12.63
C TYR A 38 -8.70 -5.54 -13.87
N GLY A 39 -7.66 -4.76 -14.19
CA GLY A 39 -7.58 -3.93 -15.41
C GLY A 39 -8.45 -2.67 -15.43
N VAL A 40 -9.35 -2.51 -14.47
CA VAL A 40 -10.33 -1.41 -14.51
C VAL A 40 -10.29 -0.54 -13.27
N SER A 41 -9.81 -1.05 -12.15
CA SER A 41 -9.94 -0.35 -10.89
C SER A 41 -8.63 0.14 -10.31
N ARG A 42 -8.54 1.43 -10.03
CA ARG A 42 -7.35 2.06 -9.50
C ARG A 42 -7.29 1.92 -7.98
N LEU A 43 -6.10 1.69 -7.46
CA LEU A 43 -5.79 1.61 -6.04
C LEU A 43 -4.98 2.85 -5.64
N ASN A 44 -5.17 3.32 -4.41
CA ASN A 44 -4.48 4.49 -3.85
C ASN A 44 -3.82 4.19 -2.49
N ASP A 45 -3.74 2.91 -2.11
CA ASP A 45 -3.11 2.46 -0.88
C ASP A 45 -1.58 2.47 -0.98
N LEU A 46 -0.95 2.87 0.12
CA LEU A 46 0.48 2.84 0.31
C LEU A 46 0.83 1.71 1.29
N TRP A 47 1.72 0.83 0.85
CA TRP A 47 2.19 -0.32 1.61
C TRP A 47 3.70 -0.26 1.82
N LYS A 48 4.14 -0.75 2.98
CA LYS A 48 5.54 -0.97 3.32
C LYS A 48 5.75 -2.45 3.64
N TYR A 49 6.72 -3.08 3.03
CA TYR A 49 7.17 -4.43 3.35
C TYR A 49 8.51 -4.36 4.08
N ASN A 50 8.52 -4.86 5.30
CA ASN A 50 9.74 -5.03 6.07
C ASN A 50 10.34 -6.40 5.75
N ILE A 51 11.51 -6.41 5.11
CA ILE A 51 12.22 -7.63 4.73
C ILE A 51 12.67 -8.42 5.96
N ALA A 52 13.15 -7.74 7.00
CA ALA A 52 13.68 -8.39 8.21
C ALA A 52 12.60 -9.15 8.99
N THR A 53 11.35 -8.65 8.97
CA THR A 53 10.22 -9.32 9.64
C THR A 53 9.30 -10.07 8.69
N ASN A 54 9.55 -10.03 7.38
CA ASN A 54 8.73 -10.62 6.33
C ASN A 54 7.25 -10.22 6.44
N GLN A 55 6.97 -8.93 6.64
CA GLN A 55 5.60 -8.44 6.89
C GLN A 55 5.27 -7.17 6.11
N TRP A 56 4.05 -7.13 5.57
CA TRP A 56 3.46 -5.92 5.04
C TRP A 56 2.77 -5.10 6.14
N THR A 57 2.85 -3.78 6.00
CA THR A 57 2.13 -2.80 6.79
C THR A 57 1.38 -1.86 5.87
N TRP A 58 0.08 -1.68 6.10
CA TRP A 58 -0.72 -0.70 5.38
C TRP A 58 -0.47 0.69 5.97
N MET A 59 0.18 1.57 5.22
CA MET A 59 0.67 2.85 5.76
C MET A 59 -0.34 3.99 5.57
N LYS A 60 -0.91 4.12 4.36
CA LYS A 60 -1.79 5.24 3.97
C LYS A 60 -2.71 4.83 2.82
N GLY A 61 -3.62 5.75 2.45
CA GLY A 61 -4.61 5.53 1.40
C GLY A 61 -5.77 4.66 1.86
N ASP A 62 -6.63 4.30 0.91
CA ASP A 62 -7.79 3.46 1.13
C ASP A 62 -7.54 2.08 0.52
N SER A 63 -8.04 1.05 1.20
CA SER A 63 -7.95 -0.32 0.72
C SER A 63 -9.15 -0.69 -0.15
N THR A 64 -10.13 0.21 -0.25
CA THR A 64 -11.28 0.05 -1.13
C THR A 64 -10.90 0.38 -2.57
N ILE A 65 -11.43 -0.45 -3.47
CA ILE A 65 -11.19 -0.37 -4.90
C ILE A 65 -11.84 0.92 -5.44
N ASN A 66 -11.13 1.67 -6.31
CA ASN A 66 -11.58 2.95 -6.87
C ASN A 66 -11.86 4.05 -5.84
N ALA A 67 -11.29 3.95 -4.64
CA ALA A 67 -11.33 5.05 -3.70
C ALA A 67 -10.63 6.29 -4.27
N ASN A 68 -11.30 7.44 -4.19
CA ASN A 68 -10.67 8.70 -4.52
C ASN A 68 -9.46 8.94 -3.61
N GLY A 69 -8.37 9.46 -4.18
CA GLY A 69 -7.20 9.87 -3.40
C GLY A 69 -7.58 10.90 -2.36
N GLN A 70 -7.32 10.60 -1.09
CA GLN A 70 -7.42 11.59 -0.02
C GLN A 70 -6.04 12.22 0.19
N TYR A 71 -5.82 13.31 -0.53
CA TYR A 71 -4.72 14.23 -0.31
C TYR A 71 -5.27 15.27 0.66
N GLY A 72 -4.76 15.29 1.90
CA GLY A 72 -5.36 16.06 2.99
C GLY A 72 -5.60 17.54 2.65
N MET A 73 -6.38 18.22 3.49
CA MET A 73 -6.32 19.69 3.53
C MET A 73 -4.95 20.09 4.10
N LEU A 74 -4.29 21.10 3.50
CA LEU A 74 -3.30 21.86 4.25
C LEU A 74 -4.04 22.49 5.44
N GLU A 75 -3.65 22.13 6.65
CA GLU A 75 -3.83 23.01 7.82
C GLU A 75 -2.64 23.98 7.91
#